data_AF-A0A383XRE9-F1
#
_entry.id   AF-A0A383XRE9-F1
#
_cell.length_a   1.000
_cell.length_b   1.000
_cell.length_c   1.000
_cell.angle_alpha   90.00
_cell.angle_beta   90.00
_cell.angle_gamma   90.00
#
_symmetry.space_group_name_H-M   'P 1'
#
loop_
_entity.id
_entity.type
_entity.pdbx_description
1 polymer ?
#
loop_
_entity_poly.entity_id
_entity_poly.type
_entity_poly.pdbx_seq_one_letter_code
_entity_poly.pdbx_strand_id
1 'polypeptide(L)'
;MLSNTLRGLLVMAIAVIVPPAAAQVSGPNGPQLNIAHRGASAYAPEHTFFAYDLAIEMDADMLECDVLLSADEVPVCIHDTTVDRTSDASGAVSDYTLAELREMDFGSWFNTRNPTQADDAFVGAKIVPFEEQLDCYLRINPLMRFHVETKDSAGGRAEEVLTELLTRKGLIDTGGGRVADSSVLMQSFDPASLERIKALAPTLPTVYLYGAPTNLRNLSIQTSGTGDAYMDAFSPNNANILADPAVIDRFHANGHDVHTYTVNDRQTMDTLLGYGIDGIFTNNPDILRAAIDDLGTGTTPEQRGNPSDFERGCPGVAGRVVSNQGPGDIWAPAPSGRGVVLVQAAGEPPANPDDAPSDAGSAVDSGGGALNLLSLVALIGLLYLGRRGRSRPL
;
A
#
# COMPACT_ATOMS: atom_id res chain seq x y z
N MET A 1 -16.83 -33.25 81.66
CA MET A 1 -17.62 -33.45 80.41
C MET A 1 -17.52 -32.14 79.64
N LEU A 2 -16.81 -32.17 78.51
CA LEU A 2 -16.37 -30.99 77.74
C LEU A 2 -17.52 -30.36 76.93
N SER A 3 -17.37 -29.06 76.70
CA SER A 3 -18.34 -28.12 76.16
C SER A 3 -18.25 -27.88 74.65
N ASN A 4 -19.35 -27.33 74.11
CA ASN A 4 -19.44 -26.28 73.08
C ASN A 4 -19.24 -26.60 71.58
N THR A 5 -20.39 -26.77 70.92
CA THR A 5 -20.89 -25.96 69.79
C THR A 5 -19.92 -25.58 68.65
N LEU A 6 -20.07 -26.27 67.51
CA LEU A 6 -19.60 -25.82 66.19
C LEU A 6 -20.41 -24.58 65.73
N ARG A 7 -19.73 -23.46 65.51
CA ARG A 7 -20.21 -22.37 64.64
C ARG A 7 -19.49 -22.50 63.29
N GLY A 8 -20.22 -22.92 62.26
CA GLY A 8 -19.76 -22.86 60.88
C GLY A 8 -19.80 -21.41 60.38
N LEU A 9 -18.64 -20.88 59.97
CA LEU A 9 -18.58 -19.64 59.19
C LEU A 9 -18.87 -19.98 57.73
N LEU A 10 -20.04 -19.57 57.23
CA LEU A 10 -20.33 -19.56 55.81
C LEU A 10 -19.70 -18.29 55.22
N VAL A 11 -18.51 -18.42 54.62
CA VAL A 11 -17.90 -17.35 53.82
C VAL A 11 -18.55 -17.39 52.43
N MET A 12 -19.53 -16.52 52.19
CA MET A 12 -19.99 -16.24 50.82
C MET A 12 -18.87 -15.51 50.08
N ALA A 13 -18.15 -16.20 49.21
CA ALA A 13 -17.28 -15.58 48.24
C ALA A 13 -18.15 -14.91 47.16
N ILE A 14 -18.31 -13.59 47.24
CA ILE A 14 -18.84 -12.80 46.13
C ILE A 14 -17.76 -12.79 45.06
N ALA A 15 -17.92 -13.60 44.02
CA ALA A 15 -17.11 -13.50 42.82
C ALA A 15 -17.48 -12.20 42.11
N VAL A 16 -16.65 -11.17 42.26
CA VAL A 16 -16.72 -9.98 41.41
C VAL A 16 -16.32 -10.43 40.01
N ILE A 17 -17.31 -10.56 39.12
CA ILE A 17 -17.07 -10.74 37.69
C ILE A 17 -16.53 -9.39 37.20
N VAL A 18 -15.20 -9.25 37.18
CA VAL A 18 -14.55 -8.16 36.45
C VAL A 18 -14.75 -8.51 34.97
N PRO A 19 -15.48 -7.69 34.19
CA PRO A 19 -15.53 -7.91 32.75
C PRO A 19 -14.08 -7.93 32.23
N PRO A 20 -13.73 -8.82 31.29
CA PRO A 20 -12.41 -8.75 30.68
C PRO A 20 -12.23 -7.32 30.19
N ALA A 21 -11.14 -6.67 30.62
CA ALA A 21 -10.76 -5.39 30.04
C ALA A 21 -10.80 -5.60 28.53
N ALA A 22 -11.55 -4.77 27.80
CA ALA A 22 -11.41 -4.70 26.35
C ALA A 22 -9.91 -4.58 26.10
N ALA A 23 -9.32 -5.55 25.39
CA ALA A 23 -7.92 -5.46 25.01
C ALA A 23 -7.79 -4.09 24.35
N GLN A 24 -6.99 -3.19 24.94
CA GLN A 24 -6.70 -1.94 24.28
C GLN A 24 -5.96 -2.35 23.01
N VAL A 25 -6.58 -2.09 21.86
CA VAL A 25 -5.90 -2.17 20.58
C VAL A 25 -4.70 -1.25 20.69
N SER A 26 -3.52 -1.71 20.26
CA SER A 26 -2.36 -0.83 20.17
C SER A 26 -2.74 0.35 19.28
N GLY A 27 -2.33 1.57 19.66
CA GLY A 27 -2.33 2.65 18.68
C GLY A 27 -1.34 2.32 17.55
N PRO A 28 -1.41 3.04 16.41
CA PRO A 28 -0.41 2.92 15.34
C PRO A 28 1.01 3.23 15.87
N ASN A 29 2.04 2.69 15.21
CA ASN A 29 3.45 2.93 15.55
C ASN A 29 3.89 4.38 15.28
N GLY A 30 3.12 5.11 14.47
CA GLY A 30 3.35 6.50 14.10
C GLY A 30 2.10 7.14 13.50
N PRO A 31 2.26 8.26 12.77
CA PRO A 31 1.16 8.84 12.01
C PRO A 31 0.61 7.86 10.98
N GLN A 32 -0.71 7.75 10.88
CA GLN A 32 -1.35 6.89 9.89
C GLN A 32 -1.21 7.50 8.49
N LEU A 33 -0.75 6.70 7.54
CA LEU A 33 -0.33 7.16 6.21
C LEU A 33 -1.40 6.94 5.14
N ASN A 34 -1.65 7.98 4.34
CA ASN A 34 -2.40 7.95 3.11
C ASN A 34 -1.49 7.60 1.92
N ILE A 35 -1.61 6.36 1.41
CA ILE A 35 -0.76 5.86 0.33
C ILE A 35 -1.58 5.83 -0.97
N ALA A 36 -1.26 6.71 -1.92
CA ALA A 36 -2.02 6.87 -3.16
C ALA A 36 -1.68 5.75 -4.15
N HIS A 37 -2.51 4.70 -4.18
CA HIS A 37 -2.34 3.49 -4.99
C HIS A 37 -2.41 3.82 -6.48
N ARG A 38 -1.25 3.72 -7.16
CA ARG A 38 -1.04 4.14 -8.55
C ARG A 38 -1.39 5.61 -8.81
N GLY A 39 -1.29 6.45 -7.78
CA GLY A 39 -1.80 7.83 -7.77
C GLY A 39 -3.26 7.92 -7.31
N ALA A 40 -3.96 8.99 -7.67
CA ALA A 40 -5.39 9.15 -7.41
C ALA A 40 -6.22 8.38 -8.47
N SER A 41 -5.99 7.07 -8.56
CA SER A 41 -6.39 6.20 -9.67
C SER A 41 -7.90 5.97 -9.79
N ALA A 42 -8.69 6.38 -8.80
CA ALA A 42 -10.15 6.44 -8.93
C ALA A 42 -10.62 7.62 -9.81
N TYR A 43 -9.77 8.63 -10.01
CA TYR A 43 -10.14 9.91 -10.63
C TYR A 43 -9.38 10.24 -11.90
N ALA A 44 -8.25 9.59 -12.14
CA ALA A 44 -7.38 9.81 -13.29
C ALA A 44 -6.71 8.48 -13.71
N PRO A 45 -6.24 8.35 -14.97
CA PRO A 45 -5.57 7.15 -15.44
C PRO A 45 -4.36 6.80 -14.56
N GLU A 46 -4.35 5.57 -14.03
CA GLU A 46 -3.32 5.07 -13.13
C GLU A 46 -1.91 5.21 -13.72
N HIS A 47 -0.91 5.45 -12.86
CA HIS A 47 0.51 5.62 -13.25
C HIS A 47 0.80 6.72 -14.29
N THR A 48 -0.07 7.73 -14.38
CA THR A 48 0.19 8.94 -15.17
C THR A 48 0.46 10.14 -14.27
N PHE A 49 1.09 11.19 -14.80
CA PHE A 49 1.22 12.44 -14.07
C PHE A 49 -0.13 13.05 -13.68
N PHE A 50 -1.23 12.75 -14.38
CA PHE A 50 -2.56 13.18 -13.96
C PHE A 50 -2.98 12.57 -12.62
N ALA A 51 -2.77 11.27 -12.44
CA ALA A 51 -3.10 10.58 -11.20
C ALA A 51 -2.17 11.00 -10.06
N TYR A 52 -0.89 11.20 -10.35
CA TYR A 52 0.08 11.62 -9.33
C TYR A 52 -0.08 13.08 -8.91
N ASP A 53 -0.32 14.00 -9.85
CA ASP A 53 -0.61 15.41 -9.54
C ASP A 53 -1.82 15.50 -8.63
N LEU A 54 -2.89 14.77 -8.95
CA LEU A 54 -4.11 14.77 -8.15
C LEU A 54 -3.89 14.15 -6.76
N ALA A 55 -3.04 13.14 -6.62
CA ALA A 55 -2.71 12.56 -5.32
C ALA A 55 -2.00 13.56 -4.40
N ILE A 56 -1.10 14.38 -4.94
CA ILE A 56 -0.45 15.48 -4.18
C ILE A 56 -1.48 16.51 -3.73
N GLU A 57 -2.39 16.91 -4.62
CA GLU A 57 -3.46 17.86 -4.28
C GLU A 57 -4.44 17.32 -3.23
N MET A 58 -4.65 16.00 -3.23
CA MET A 58 -5.48 15.28 -2.27
C MET A 58 -4.72 14.92 -0.98
N ASP A 59 -3.55 15.53 -0.78
CA ASP A 59 -2.80 15.42 0.46
C ASP A 59 -2.33 13.99 0.80
N ALA A 60 -1.97 13.21 -0.23
CA ALA A 60 -1.34 11.90 -0.04
C ALA A 60 -0.01 12.03 0.71
N ASP A 61 0.25 11.10 1.63
CA ASP A 61 1.53 11.01 2.36
C ASP A 61 2.61 10.32 1.53
N MET A 62 2.19 9.42 0.63
CA MET A 62 3.08 8.67 -0.25
C MET A 62 2.45 8.48 -1.63
N LEU A 63 3.27 8.53 -2.68
CA LEU A 63 2.91 8.07 -4.02
C LEU A 63 3.30 6.60 -4.18
N GLU A 64 2.35 5.76 -4.58
CA GLU A 64 2.63 4.36 -4.92
C GLU A 64 2.91 4.22 -6.43
N CYS A 65 3.85 3.35 -6.76
CA CYS A 65 4.14 2.99 -8.14
C CYS A 65 4.58 1.53 -8.28
N ASP A 66 3.87 0.80 -9.15
CA ASP A 66 4.32 -0.45 -9.72
C ASP A 66 5.36 -0.20 -10.81
N VAL A 67 6.50 -0.89 -10.76
CA VAL A 67 7.59 -0.65 -11.72
C VAL A 67 8.01 -1.93 -12.44
N LEU A 68 8.11 -1.80 -13.77
CA LEU A 68 8.63 -2.78 -14.71
C LEU A 68 9.76 -2.17 -15.54
N LEU A 69 10.57 -3.03 -16.17
CA LEU A 69 11.62 -2.59 -17.09
C LEU A 69 11.11 -2.66 -18.54
N SER A 70 11.38 -1.60 -19.31
CA SER A 70 11.28 -1.62 -20.77
C SER A 70 12.37 -2.51 -21.41
N ALA A 71 12.29 -2.74 -22.73
CA ALA A 71 13.29 -3.49 -23.49
C ALA A 71 14.71 -2.90 -23.42
N ASP A 72 14.81 -1.58 -23.23
CA ASP A 72 16.06 -0.83 -23.02
C ASP A 72 16.38 -0.59 -21.52
N GLU A 73 15.79 -1.41 -20.65
CA GLU A 73 15.99 -1.45 -19.19
C GLU A 73 15.67 -0.13 -18.46
N VAL A 74 14.79 0.70 -19.02
CA VAL A 74 14.29 1.89 -18.33
C VAL A 74 13.14 1.48 -17.40
N PRO A 75 13.22 1.82 -16.09
CA PRO A 75 12.09 1.59 -15.18
C PRO A 75 10.90 2.50 -15.52
N VAL A 76 9.75 1.89 -15.77
CA VAL A 76 8.49 2.56 -16.12
C VAL A 76 7.37 2.19 -15.14
N CYS A 77 6.53 3.17 -14.81
CA CYS A 77 5.40 2.99 -13.92
C CYS A 77 4.23 2.34 -14.66
N ILE A 78 3.94 1.08 -14.37
CA ILE A 78 2.82 0.31 -14.93
C ILE A 78 2.60 -0.97 -14.10
N HIS A 79 1.33 -1.27 -13.80
CA HIS A 79 0.98 -2.41 -12.96
C HIS A 79 1.11 -3.76 -13.66
N ASP A 80 0.59 -3.86 -14.89
CA ASP A 80 0.52 -5.12 -15.61
C ASP A 80 1.82 -5.37 -16.37
N THR A 81 2.20 -6.64 -16.53
CA THR A 81 3.35 -7.04 -17.37
C THR A 81 3.13 -6.77 -18.87
N THR A 82 1.91 -6.41 -19.26
CA THR A 82 1.51 -6.07 -20.62
C THR A 82 0.87 -4.69 -20.68
N VAL A 83 0.96 -4.02 -21.83
CA VAL A 83 0.36 -2.68 -22.02
C VAL A 83 -1.14 -2.72 -22.34
N ASP A 84 -1.71 -3.90 -22.57
CA ASP A 84 -3.07 -4.12 -23.11
C ASP A 84 -4.21 -3.47 -22.32
N ARG A 85 -4.13 -3.46 -20.99
CA ARG A 85 -5.24 -2.96 -20.15
C ARG A 85 -5.34 -1.44 -20.17
N THR A 86 -4.19 -0.79 -20.16
CA THR A 86 -4.02 0.65 -19.87
C THR A 86 -3.48 1.44 -21.04
N SER A 87 -3.38 0.85 -22.24
CA SER A 87 -2.96 1.55 -23.45
C SER A 87 -3.85 1.24 -24.66
N ASP A 88 -3.55 1.88 -25.79
CA ASP A 88 -4.11 1.57 -27.11
C ASP A 88 -3.33 0.51 -27.91
N ALA A 89 -2.35 -0.14 -27.27
CA ALA A 89 -1.49 -1.17 -27.85
C ALA A 89 -1.63 -2.52 -27.11
N SER A 90 -0.87 -3.53 -27.57
CA SER A 90 -0.83 -4.86 -26.97
C SER A 90 0.60 -5.40 -26.92
N GLY A 91 0.93 -6.23 -25.93
CA GLY A 91 2.23 -6.90 -25.80
C GLY A 91 2.89 -6.67 -24.45
N ALA A 92 3.99 -7.39 -24.19
CA ALA A 92 4.71 -7.26 -22.93
C ALA A 92 5.43 -5.91 -22.86
N VAL A 93 5.49 -5.30 -21.67
CA VAL A 93 6.23 -4.05 -21.44
C VAL A 93 7.70 -4.20 -21.83
N SER A 94 8.28 -5.38 -21.55
CA SER A 94 9.67 -5.73 -21.86
C SER A 94 9.95 -5.97 -23.35
N ASP A 95 8.93 -5.98 -24.22
CA ASP A 95 9.10 -6.05 -25.68
C ASP A 95 9.33 -4.66 -26.31
N TYR A 96 9.08 -3.58 -25.57
CA TYR A 96 9.12 -2.20 -26.08
C TYR A 96 10.19 -1.36 -25.40
N THR A 97 10.93 -0.57 -26.17
CA THR A 97 11.80 0.49 -25.62
C THR A 97 10.96 1.62 -25.02
N LEU A 98 11.55 2.46 -24.15
CA LEU A 98 10.85 3.65 -23.64
C LEU A 98 10.31 4.53 -24.78
N ALA A 99 11.09 4.68 -25.85
CA ALA A 99 10.70 5.49 -27.00
C ALA A 99 9.42 4.95 -27.67
N GLU A 100 9.30 3.63 -27.81
CA GLU A 100 8.11 2.98 -28.37
C GLU A 100 6.91 3.06 -27.42
N LEU A 101 7.12 2.82 -26.12
CA LEU A 101 6.07 2.98 -25.11
C LEU A 101 5.52 4.41 -25.10
N ARG A 102 6.36 5.42 -25.33
CA ARG A 102 5.92 6.83 -25.38
C ARG A 102 5.06 7.18 -26.59
N GLU A 103 5.01 6.36 -27.63
CA GLU A 103 4.12 6.61 -28.75
C GLU A 103 2.66 6.24 -28.41
N MET A 104 2.45 5.33 -27.45
CA MET A 104 1.14 4.82 -27.05
C MET A 104 0.33 5.84 -26.23
N ASP A 105 -0.99 5.64 -26.15
CA ASP A 105 -1.93 6.40 -25.33
C ASP A 105 -2.30 5.63 -24.06
N PHE A 106 -1.80 6.08 -22.92
CA PHE A 106 -2.03 5.50 -21.60
C PHE A 106 -3.18 6.14 -20.80
N GLY A 107 -4.04 6.96 -21.43
CA GLY A 107 -5.11 7.67 -20.73
C GLY A 107 -6.52 7.50 -21.32
N SER A 108 -6.67 7.32 -22.63
CA SER A 108 -7.99 7.17 -23.26
C SER A 108 -8.80 5.96 -22.74
N TRP A 109 -8.11 4.90 -22.31
CA TRP A 109 -8.76 3.73 -21.70
C TRP A 109 -9.56 4.11 -20.45
N PHE A 110 -9.06 5.06 -19.65
CA PHE A 110 -9.69 5.48 -18.41
C PHE A 110 -11.01 6.19 -18.68
N ASN A 111 -11.04 7.11 -19.65
CA ASN A 111 -12.27 7.79 -20.07
C ASN A 111 -13.35 6.80 -20.52
N THR A 112 -12.93 5.72 -21.19
CA THR A 112 -13.84 4.68 -21.68
C THR A 112 -14.41 3.84 -20.52
N ARG A 113 -13.57 3.48 -19.54
CA ARG A 113 -13.98 2.65 -18.40
C ARG A 113 -14.69 3.43 -17.30
N ASN A 114 -14.38 4.72 -17.13
CA ASN A 114 -14.89 5.59 -16.08
C ASN A 114 -15.56 6.85 -16.67
N PRO A 115 -16.71 6.74 -17.38
CA PRO A 115 -17.31 7.88 -18.07
C PRO A 115 -17.68 9.06 -17.16
N THR A 116 -17.89 8.81 -15.86
CA THR A 116 -18.20 9.85 -14.87
C THR A 116 -16.98 10.65 -14.41
N GLN A 117 -15.77 10.13 -14.62
CA GLN A 117 -14.49 10.75 -14.27
C GLN A 117 -13.70 11.11 -15.53
N ALA A 118 -14.29 10.92 -16.72
CA ALA A 118 -13.63 11.16 -17.98
C ALA A 118 -13.26 12.64 -18.15
N ASP A 119 -12.06 12.88 -18.68
CA ASP A 119 -11.55 14.22 -19.02
C ASP A 119 -10.81 14.13 -20.36
N ASP A 120 -11.10 15.07 -21.27
CA ASP A 120 -10.40 15.17 -22.57
C ASP A 120 -8.89 15.37 -22.40
N ALA A 121 -8.45 15.93 -21.26
CA ALA A 121 -7.04 16.10 -20.93
C ALA A 121 -6.30 14.76 -20.76
N PHE A 122 -6.99 13.67 -20.44
CA PHE A 122 -6.38 12.35 -20.27
C PHE A 122 -6.02 11.68 -21.60
N VAL A 123 -6.64 12.11 -22.71
CA VAL A 123 -6.38 11.54 -24.03
C VAL A 123 -4.92 11.77 -24.43
N GLY A 124 -4.21 10.68 -24.78
CA GLY A 124 -2.80 10.74 -25.15
C GLY A 124 -1.85 10.90 -23.96
N ALA A 125 -2.31 10.63 -22.72
CA ALA A 125 -1.41 10.49 -21.58
C ALA A 125 -0.31 9.46 -21.89
N LYS A 126 0.88 9.65 -21.34
CA LYS A 126 2.05 8.83 -21.69
C LYS A 126 2.51 8.00 -20.49
N ILE A 127 3.18 6.89 -20.80
CA ILE A 127 3.91 6.11 -19.80
C ILE A 127 4.87 7.03 -19.04
N VAL A 128 4.95 6.85 -17.72
CA VAL A 128 5.83 7.63 -16.85
C VAL A 128 7.07 6.81 -16.53
N PRO A 129 8.29 7.24 -16.94
CA PRO A 129 9.52 6.67 -16.40
C PRO A 129 9.61 6.95 -14.90
N PHE A 130 9.96 5.95 -14.11
CA PHE A 130 10.04 6.09 -12.65
C PHE A 130 11.05 7.18 -12.23
N GLU A 131 12.16 7.32 -12.96
CA GLU A 131 13.13 8.39 -12.72
C GLU A 131 12.51 9.80 -12.91
N GLU A 132 11.63 9.98 -13.90
CA GLU A 132 10.93 11.26 -14.12
C GLU A 132 9.88 11.54 -13.04
N GLN A 133 9.22 10.50 -12.52
CA GLN A 133 8.33 10.62 -11.36
C GLN A 133 9.09 11.15 -10.14
N LEU A 134 10.23 10.52 -9.81
CA LEU A 134 11.08 10.94 -8.69
C LEU A 134 11.54 12.39 -8.86
N ASP A 135 12.12 12.72 -10.01
CA ASP A 135 12.64 14.07 -10.28
C ASP A 135 11.57 15.14 -10.20
N CYS A 136 10.36 14.83 -10.68
CA CYS A 136 9.28 15.80 -10.61
C CYS A 136 8.79 16.02 -9.18
N TYR A 137 8.39 14.96 -8.49
CA TYR A 137 7.69 15.11 -7.21
C TYR A 137 8.63 15.47 -6.06
N LEU A 138 9.92 15.13 -6.14
CA LEU A 138 10.93 15.64 -5.21
C LEU A 138 11.25 17.12 -5.43
N ARG A 139 11.11 17.63 -6.66
CA ARG A 139 11.22 19.07 -6.96
C ARG A 139 10.02 19.85 -6.44
N ILE A 140 8.81 19.27 -6.50
CA ILE A 140 7.56 19.87 -6.02
C ILE A 140 7.51 19.83 -4.48
N ASN A 141 7.79 18.66 -3.90
CA ASN A 141 7.79 18.42 -2.47
C ASN A 141 9.04 17.58 -2.09
N PRO A 142 10.09 18.20 -1.54
CA PRO A 142 11.29 17.49 -1.11
C PRO A 142 11.08 16.48 0.03
N LEU A 143 9.92 16.50 0.69
CA LEU A 143 9.52 15.55 1.73
C LEU A 143 8.68 14.39 1.17
N MET A 144 8.35 14.40 -0.13
CA MET A 144 7.53 13.36 -0.74
C MET A 144 8.17 11.99 -0.60
N ARG A 145 7.34 11.00 -0.29
CA ARG A 145 7.73 9.62 -0.08
C ARG A 145 7.12 8.72 -1.14
N PHE A 146 7.80 7.63 -1.47
CA PHE A 146 7.42 6.72 -2.54
C PHE A 146 7.32 5.28 -2.03
N HIS A 147 6.28 4.58 -2.46
CA HIS A 147 6.07 3.15 -2.19
C HIS A 147 6.18 2.40 -3.52
N VAL A 148 7.28 1.68 -3.73
CA VAL A 148 7.69 1.18 -5.05
C VAL A 148 7.54 -0.33 -5.11
N GLU A 149 6.67 -0.87 -5.96
CA GLU A 149 6.57 -2.32 -6.17
C GLU A 149 7.50 -2.82 -7.28
N THR A 150 8.24 -3.90 -7.00
CA THR A 150 8.94 -4.69 -8.03
C THR A 150 8.04 -5.81 -8.55
N LYS A 151 7.59 -5.72 -9.82
CA LYS A 151 6.67 -6.70 -10.43
C LYS A 151 7.38 -7.86 -11.15
N ASP A 152 8.50 -7.60 -11.82
CA ASP A 152 9.29 -8.62 -12.53
C ASP A 152 10.60 -8.92 -11.80
N SER A 153 10.48 -9.74 -10.74
CA SER A 153 11.60 -10.12 -9.89
C SER A 153 12.43 -11.29 -10.45
N ALA A 154 12.03 -11.86 -11.59
CA ALA A 154 12.70 -13.01 -12.17
C ALA A 154 14.12 -12.63 -12.60
N GLY A 155 15.11 -13.20 -11.91
CA GLY A 155 16.52 -12.96 -12.23
C GLY A 155 17.15 -11.71 -11.57
N GLY A 156 16.39 -10.91 -10.82
CA GLY A 156 16.93 -9.85 -9.98
C GLY A 156 17.27 -8.52 -10.68
N ARG A 157 17.03 -8.42 -12.00
CA ARG A 157 17.48 -7.25 -12.78
C ARG A 157 16.72 -5.97 -12.42
N ALA A 158 15.42 -6.05 -12.18
CA ALA A 158 14.62 -4.91 -11.75
C ALA A 158 15.12 -4.36 -10.40
N GLU A 159 15.43 -5.24 -9.45
CA GLU A 159 15.97 -4.89 -8.14
C GLU A 159 17.33 -4.19 -8.24
N GLU A 160 18.21 -4.68 -9.11
CA GLU A 160 19.51 -4.04 -9.40
C GLU A 160 19.34 -2.63 -9.97
N VAL A 161 18.55 -2.49 -11.04
CA VAL A 161 18.37 -1.20 -11.74
C VAL A 161 17.72 -0.18 -10.81
N LEU A 162 16.69 -0.57 -10.06
CA LEU A 162 16.01 0.32 -9.12
C LEU A 162 16.90 0.72 -7.96
N THR A 163 17.60 -0.23 -7.34
CA THR A 163 18.51 0.09 -6.23
C THR A 163 19.64 1.01 -6.69
N GLU A 164 20.19 0.80 -7.88
CA GLU A 164 21.19 1.69 -8.46
C GLU A 164 20.62 3.09 -8.71
N LEU A 165 19.43 3.20 -9.30
CA LEU A 165 18.75 4.48 -9.52
C LEU A 165 18.51 5.24 -8.21
N LEU A 166 17.93 4.58 -7.21
CA LEU A 166 17.65 5.17 -5.90
C LEU A 166 18.94 5.60 -5.18
N THR A 167 20.02 4.81 -5.31
CA THR A 167 21.34 5.18 -4.81
C THR A 167 21.87 6.44 -5.50
N ARG A 168 21.82 6.50 -6.84
CA ARG A 168 22.27 7.67 -7.61
C ARG A 168 21.48 8.94 -7.27
N LYS A 169 20.18 8.81 -6.98
CA LYS A 169 19.32 9.92 -6.55
C LYS A 169 19.52 10.31 -5.08
N GLY A 170 20.31 9.56 -4.30
CA GLY A 170 20.53 9.82 -2.88
C GLY A 170 19.32 9.51 -1.99
N LEU A 171 18.43 8.62 -2.44
CA LEU A 171 17.18 8.28 -1.76
C LEU A 171 17.29 7.07 -0.81
N ILE A 172 18.47 6.44 -0.78
CA ILE A 172 18.77 5.37 0.18
C ILE A 172 19.63 5.98 1.29
N ASP A 173 19.05 6.13 2.48
CA ASP A 173 19.79 6.61 3.65
C ASP A 173 20.82 5.56 4.10
N THR A 174 21.96 6.04 4.60
CA THR A 174 23.02 5.21 5.19
C THR A 174 22.89 5.06 6.71
N GLY A 175 21.98 5.80 7.34
CA GLY A 175 21.89 6.02 8.79
C GLY A 175 20.96 5.11 9.60
N GLY A 176 20.07 4.31 8.98
CA GLY A 176 19.30 3.32 9.75
C GLY A 176 17.88 2.96 9.31
N GLY A 177 17.50 3.13 8.03
CA GLY A 177 16.49 2.31 7.32
C GLY A 177 15.15 2.05 8.00
N ARG A 178 14.63 2.99 8.79
CA ARG A 178 13.29 2.87 9.39
C ARG A 178 12.25 3.26 8.37
N VAL A 179 11.11 2.56 8.40
CA VAL A 179 9.94 2.87 7.55
C VAL A 179 9.53 4.33 7.71
N ALA A 180 9.38 4.81 8.95
CA ALA A 180 8.91 6.15 9.27
C ALA A 180 9.77 7.31 8.71
N ASP A 181 11.08 7.12 8.53
CA ASP A 181 11.99 8.20 8.13
C ASP A 181 12.44 8.10 6.66
N SER A 182 12.05 7.05 5.95
CA SER A 182 12.54 6.78 4.61
C SER A 182 11.68 7.43 3.54
N SER A 183 12.35 8.09 2.57
CA SER A 183 11.71 8.64 1.38
C SER A 183 11.24 7.57 0.40
N VAL A 184 11.79 6.36 0.47
CA VAL A 184 11.41 5.24 -0.40
C VAL A 184 11.24 3.98 0.43
N LEU A 185 10.15 3.27 0.19
CA LEU A 185 9.92 1.89 0.64
C LEU A 185 9.81 1.02 -0.61
N MET A 186 10.46 -0.14 -0.64
CA MET A 186 10.28 -1.09 -1.74
C MET A 186 9.44 -2.29 -1.31
N GLN A 187 8.48 -2.67 -2.12
CA GLN A 187 7.53 -3.73 -1.82
C GLN A 187 7.54 -4.83 -2.88
N SER A 188 7.22 -6.04 -2.47
CA SER A 188 7.06 -7.18 -3.37
C SER A 188 6.27 -8.29 -2.71
N PHE A 189 5.53 -9.05 -3.52
CA PHE A 189 4.94 -10.33 -3.12
C PHE A 189 5.97 -11.47 -3.09
N ASP A 190 7.14 -11.29 -3.73
CA ASP A 190 8.22 -12.29 -3.81
C ASP A 190 9.27 -12.06 -2.71
N PRO A 191 9.36 -12.93 -1.68
CA PRO A 191 10.42 -12.88 -0.68
C PRO A 191 11.83 -12.82 -1.25
N ALA A 192 12.09 -13.52 -2.36
CA ALA A 192 13.41 -13.54 -2.96
C ALA A 192 13.79 -12.17 -3.56
N SER A 193 12.79 -11.39 -4.00
CA SER A 193 12.99 -10.00 -4.42
C SER A 193 13.44 -9.13 -3.24
N LEU A 194 12.75 -9.22 -2.11
CA LEU A 194 13.07 -8.48 -0.89
C LEU A 194 14.46 -8.84 -0.35
N GLU A 195 14.82 -10.13 -0.38
CA GLU A 195 16.16 -10.59 -0.01
C GLU A 195 17.25 -10.00 -0.91
N ARG A 196 17.02 -9.95 -2.24
CA ARG A 196 17.96 -9.31 -3.19
C ARG A 196 18.08 -7.82 -2.92
N ILE A 197 16.97 -7.12 -2.70
CA ILE A 197 16.97 -5.69 -2.37
C ILE A 197 17.78 -5.43 -1.10
N LYS A 198 17.57 -6.22 -0.04
CA LYS A 198 18.37 -6.11 1.19
C LYS A 198 19.85 -6.42 0.99
N ALA A 199 20.20 -7.33 0.10
CA ALA A 199 21.59 -7.62 -0.20
C ALA A 199 22.27 -6.46 -0.95
N LEU A 200 21.53 -5.78 -1.84
CA LEU A 200 22.01 -4.63 -2.62
C LEU A 200 22.06 -3.33 -1.79
N ALA A 201 21.03 -3.09 -0.98
CA ALA A 201 20.88 -1.90 -0.13
C ALA A 201 20.29 -2.28 1.24
N PRO A 202 21.14 -2.67 2.22
CA PRO A 202 20.68 -3.15 3.54
C PRO A 202 19.83 -2.15 4.33
N THR A 203 19.99 -0.86 4.07
CA THR A 203 19.29 0.24 4.74
C THR A 203 18.02 0.70 4.02
N LEU A 204 17.73 0.20 2.83
CA LEU A 204 16.48 0.49 2.13
C LEU A 204 15.35 -0.33 2.78
N PRO A 205 14.29 0.29 3.33
CA PRO A 205 13.20 -0.47 3.92
C PRO A 205 12.45 -1.28 2.88
N THR A 206 12.14 -2.52 3.23
CA THR A 206 11.40 -3.45 2.39
C THR A 206 10.10 -3.88 3.04
N VAL A 207 9.06 -3.99 2.22
CA VAL A 207 7.68 -4.24 2.65
C VAL A 207 7.19 -5.54 2.02
N TYR A 208 6.80 -6.49 2.86
CA TYR A 208 6.30 -7.77 2.35
C TYR A 208 4.80 -7.69 2.02
N LEU A 209 4.48 -7.70 0.73
CA LEU A 209 3.10 -7.78 0.26
C LEU A 209 2.57 -9.20 0.43
N TYR A 210 1.36 -9.29 0.99
CA TYR A 210 0.80 -10.56 1.43
C TYR A 210 -0.66 -10.69 1.02
N GLY A 211 -0.93 -11.64 0.13
CA GLY A 211 -2.30 -11.97 -0.29
C GLY A 211 -3.03 -12.85 0.73
N ALA A 212 -2.58 -14.10 0.87
CA ALA A 212 -3.16 -15.08 1.77
C ALA A 212 -2.12 -16.16 2.14
N PRO A 213 -2.32 -16.91 3.25
CA PRO A 213 -1.45 -18.04 3.57
C PRO A 213 -1.63 -19.16 2.53
N THR A 214 -0.65 -19.31 1.65
CA THR A 214 -0.59 -20.40 0.65
C THR A 214 0.25 -21.59 1.11
N ASN A 215 1.01 -21.43 2.20
CA ASN A 215 1.88 -22.45 2.78
C ASN A 215 2.07 -22.22 4.29
N LEU A 216 2.69 -23.19 4.99
CA LEU A 216 2.91 -23.13 6.45
C LEU A 216 3.83 -21.99 6.89
N ARG A 217 4.78 -21.57 6.05
CA ARG A 217 5.68 -20.45 6.33
C ARG A 217 4.90 -19.13 6.34
N ASN A 218 4.11 -18.89 5.31
CA ASN A 218 3.26 -17.70 5.18
C ASN A 218 2.19 -17.65 6.28
N LEU A 219 1.64 -18.80 6.69
CA LEU A 219 0.77 -18.89 7.85
C LEU A 219 1.51 -18.58 9.16
N SER A 220 2.74 -19.08 9.32
CA SER A 220 3.56 -18.79 10.50
C SER A 220 3.80 -17.29 10.63
N ILE A 221 4.23 -16.61 9.56
CA ILE A 221 4.46 -15.16 9.54
C ILE A 221 3.21 -14.41 10.02
N GLN A 222 2.04 -14.70 9.43
CA GLN A 222 0.78 -14.05 9.79
C GLN A 222 0.35 -14.30 11.27
N THR A 223 0.61 -15.50 11.79
CA THR A 223 0.15 -15.91 13.14
C THR A 223 1.12 -15.55 14.26
N SER A 224 2.42 -15.45 13.99
CA SER A 224 3.42 -15.03 14.98
C SER A 224 3.69 -13.53 14.95
N GLY A 225 3.48 -12.87 13.81
CA GLY A 225 3.94 -11.51 13.58
C GLY A 225 5.46 -11.37 13.46
N THR A 226 6.20 -12.49 13.43
CA THR A 226 7.65 -12.47 13.30
C THR A 226 8.03 -12.41 11.82
N GLY A 227 8.67 -11.32 11.41
CA GLY A 227 9.26 -11.19 10.09
C GLY A 227 10.58 -11.93 9.92
N ASP A 228 10.93 -12.14 8.66
CA ASP A 228 12.31 -12.43 8.29
C ASP A 228 13.12 -11.13 8.23
N ALA A 229 14.45 -11.24 8.14
CA ALA A 229 15.36 -10.09 8.15
C ALA A 229 15.15 -9.10 6.98
N TYR A 230 14.42 -9.50 5.93
CA TYR A 230 14.06 -8.66 4.81
C TYR A 230 12.73 -7.91 4.99
N MET A 231 12.02 -8.08 6.09
CA MET A 231 10.69 -7.49 6.26
C MET A 231 10.73 -6.40 7.31
N ASP A 232 10.77 -5.13 6.89
CA ASP A 232 10.66 -3.99 7.80
C ASP A 232 9.19 -3.63 8.06
N ALA A 233 8.33 -3.79 7.06
CA ALA A 233 6.88 -3.66 7.18
C ALA A 233 6.15 -4.85 6.54
N PHE A 234 4.93 -5.07 6.99
CA PHE A 234 4.03 -6.12 6.49
C PHE A 234 2.81 -5.48 5.83
N SER A 235 2.48 -5.92 4.62
CA SER A 235 1.33 -5.39 3.87
C SER A 235 0.35 -6.50 3.50
N PRO A 236 -0.57 -6.91 4.39
CA PRO A 236 -1.60 -7.87 4.04
C PRO A 236 -2.78 -7.22 3.32
N ASN A 237 -3.45 -8.00 2.47
CA ASN A 237 -4.77 -7.63 1.95
C ASN A 237 -5.74 -7.32 3.11
N ASN A 238 -6.55 -6.27 2.97
CA ASN A 238 -7.44 -5.78 4.03
C ASN A 238 -8.40 -6.84 4.59
N ALA A 239 -8.80 -7.82 3.77
CA ALA A 239 -9.66 -8.91 4.22
C ALA A 239 -8.99 -9.76 5.33
N ASN A 240 -7.66 -9.91 5.32
CA ASN A 240 -6.94 -10.59 6.39
C ASN A 240 -7.02 -9.83 7.71
N ILE A 241 -6.95 -8.50 7.66
CA ILE A 241 -7.03 -7.64 8.85
C ILE A 241 -8.46 -7.62 9.39
N LEU A 242 -9.45 -7.49 8.51
CA LEU A 242 -10.87 -7.53 8.90
C LEU A 242 -11.25 -8.88 9.54
N ALA A 243 -10.65 -9.98 9.09
CA ALA A 243 -10.85 -11.29 9.67
C ALA A 243 -10.13 -11.49 11.01
N ASP A 244 -8.97 -10.87 11.21
CA ASP A 244 -8.17 -10.94 12.44
C ASP A 244 -7.44 -9.61 12.72
N PRO A 245 -8.10 -8.63 13.37
CA PRO A 245 -7.49 -7.34 13.66
C PRO A 245 -6.25 -7.43 14.56
N ALA A 246 -6.14 -8.51 15.36
CA ALA A 246 -4.98 -8.72 16.22
C ALA A 246 -3.69 -9.01 15.44
N VAL A 247 -3.76 -9.16 14.10
CA VAL A 247 -2.56 -9.20 13.25
C VAL A 247 -1.75 -7.92 13.39
N ILE A 248 -2.40 -6.76 13.53
CA ILE A 248 -1.72 -5.47 13.69
C ILE A 248 -0.83 -5.49 14.95
N ASP A 249 -1.44 -5.79 16.10
CA ASP A 249 -0.73 -5.89 17.39
C ASP A 249 0.43 -6.88 17.35
N ARG A 250 0.31 -8.01 16.64
CA ARG A 250 1.36 -9.02 16.54
C ARG A 250 2.57 -8.50 15.77
N PHE A 251 2.37 -7.78 14.68
CA PHE A 251 3.46 -7.22 13.89
C PHE A 251 4.09 -6.01 14.58
N HIS A 252 3.27 -5.14 15.18
CA HIS A 252 3.74 -4.04 16.03
C HIS A 252 4.63 -4.54 17.19
N ALA A 253 4.23 -5.61 17.88
CA ALA A 253 5.00 -6.20 18.97
C ALA A 253 6.38 -6.73 18.53
N ASN A 254 6.57 -6.97 17.22
CA ASN A 254 7.84 -7.38 16.63
C ASN A 254 8.56 -6.24 15.89
N GLY A 255 8.07 -5.00 16.01
CA GLY A 255 8.71 -3.81 15.46
C GLY A 255 8.45 -3.58 13.97
N HIS A 256 7.40 -4.18 13.42
CA HIS A 256 6.99 -3.99 12.03
C HIS A 256 5.81 -3.04 11.94
N ASP A 257 5.85 -2.14 10.96
CA ASP A 257 4.66 -1.38 10.54
C ASP A 257 3.74 -2.27 9.70
N VAL A 258 2.44 -1.99 9.73
CA VAL A 258 1.42 -2.70 8.98
C VAL A 258 0.68 -1.73 8.07
N HIS A 259 0.85 -1.90 6.76
CA HIS A 259 0.05 -1.19 5.75
C HIS A 259 -0.98 -2.16 5.14
N THR A 260 -2.04 -1.69 4.52
CA THR A 260 -3.02 -2.60 3.88
C THR A 260 -3.60 -2.05 2.60
N TYR A 261 -3.92 -2.96 1.68
CA TYR A 261 -4.41 -2.63 0.34
C TYR A 261 -5.64 -3.47 -0.04
N THR A 262 -6.41 -3.08 -1.05
CA THR A 262 -6.67 -1.69 -1.46
C THR A 262 -8.03 -1.31 -0.89
N VAL A 263 -8.13 -0.15 -0.23
CA VAL A 263 -9.34 0.25 0.49
C VAL A 263 -9.83 1.59 -0.06
N ASN A 264 -11.05 1.60 -0.59
CA ASN A 264 -11.59 2.74 -1.33
C ASN A 264 -12.87 3.32 -0.70
N ASP A 265 -13.49 2.60 0.24
CA ASP A 265 -14.69 3.05 0.94
C ASP A 265 -14.38 3.57 2.34
N ARG A 266 -15.09 4.65 2.73
CA ARG A 266 -14.90 5.34 4.01
C ARG A 266 -15.15 4.44 5.22
N GLN A 267 -16.14 3.55 5.15
CA GLN A 267 -16.53 2.71 6.28
C GLN A 267 -15.41 1.73 6.65
N THR A 268 -14.80 1.11 5.66
CA THR A 268 -13.67 0.19 5.85
C THR A 268 -12.42 0.97 6.31
N MET A 269 -12.16 2.16 5.75
CA MET A 269 -11.08 3.03 6.22
C MET A 269 -11.23 3.36 7.72
N ASP A 270 -12.39 3.85 8.16
CA ASP A 270 -12.65 4.18 9.58
C ASP A 270 -12.42 2.96 10.49
N THR A 271 -12.84 1.77 10.04
CA THR A 271 -12.66 0.52 10.78
C THR A 271 -11.19 0.16 10.94
N LEU A 272 -10.42 0.19 9.84
CA LEU A 272 -9.00 -0.17 9.84
C LEU A 272 -8.15 0.86 10.60
N LEU A 273 -8.45 2.15 10.45
CA LEU A 273 -7.81 3.21 11.22
C LEU A 273 -8.08 3.04 12.73
N GLY A 274 -9.31 2.68 13.10
CA GLY A 274 -9.67 2.35 14.48
C GLY A 274 -9.00 1.09 15.03
N TYR A 275 -8.53 0.19 14.17
CA TYR A 275 -7.69 -0.96 14.56
C TYR A 275 -6.21 -0.61 14.72
N GLY A 276 -5.80 0.63 14.46
CA GLY A 276 -4.41 1.07 14.61
C GLY A 276 -3.51 0.69 13.44
N ILE A 277 -4.04 0.49 12.23
CA ILE A 277 -3.23 0.29 11.01
C ILE A 277 -2.29 1.48 10.77
N ASP A 278 -1.07 1.26 10.29
CA ASP A 278 -0.10 2.35 10.09
C ASP A 278 -0.25 3.03 8.72
N GLY A 279 -0.81 2.34 7.73
CA GLY A 279 -1.01 2.91 6.39
C GLY A 279 -2.08 2.18 5.60
N ILE A 280 -2.76 2.90 4.72
CA ILE A 280 -3.78 2.36 3.82
C ILE A 280 -3.44 2.78 2.39
N PHE A 281 -3.35 1.80 1.49
CA PHE A 281 -3.33 2.01 0.06
C PHE A 281 -4.74 2.25 -0.45
N THR A 282 -4.94 3.35 -1.18
CA THR A 282 -6.26 3.74 -1.68
C THR A 282 -6.17 4.35 -3.08
N ASN A 283 -7.18 4.10 -3.89
CA ASN A 283 -7.42 4.79 -5.16
C ASN A 283 -8.06 6.17 -4.93
N ASN A 284 -8.55 6.45 -3.71
CA ASN A 284 -9.28 7.64 -3.31
C ASN A 284 -8.54 8.41 -2.17
N PRO A 285 -7.42 9.08 -2.46
CA PRO A 285 -6.60 9.71 -1.42
C PRO A 285 -7.35 10.78 -0.62
N ASP A 286 -8.29 11.49 -1.24
CA ASP A 286 -9.13 12.50 -0.58
C ASP A 286 -10.05 11.90 0.50
N ILE A 287 -10.65 10.75 0.23
CA ILE A 287 -11.53 10.05 1.18
C ILE A 287 -10.71 9.58 2.40
N LEU A 288 -9.54 8.99 2.15
CA LEU A 288 -8.66 8.53 3.22
C LEU A 288 -8.07 9.69 4.03
N ARG A 289 -7.66 10.78 3.36
CA ARG A 289 -7.19 12.00 4.03
C ARG A 289 -8.23 12.53 5.01
N ALA A 290 -9.48 12.65 4.56
CA ALA A 290 -10.58 13.09 5.42
C ALA A 290 -10.79 12.15 6.62
N ALA A 291 -10.71 10.82 6.42
CA ALA A 291 -10.85 9.84 7.50
C ALA A 291 -9.74 9.97 8.56
N ILE A 292 -8.48 10.13 8.13
CA ILE A 292 -7.35 10.29 9.04
C ILE A 292 -7.41 11.65 9.77
N ASP A 293 -7.85 12.71 9.10
CA ASP A 293 -8.02 14.05 9.71
C ASP A 293 -9.13 14.06 10.77
N ASP A 294 -10.24 13.39 10.52
CA ASP A 294 -11.34 13.24 11.49
C ASP A 294 -10.87 12.54 12.78
N LEU A 295 -9.90 11.62 12.68
CA LEU A 295 -9.30 10.92 13.82
C LEU A 295 -8.13 11.68 14.47
N GLY A 296 -7.52 12.63 13.75
CA GLY A 296 -6.35 13.37 14.21
C GLY A 296 -5.10 12.51 14.39
N THR A 297 -4.98 11.43 13.60
CA THR A 297 -3.91 10.42 13.71
C THR A 297 -2.84 10.53 12.62
N GLY A 298 -3.01 11.46 11.66
CA GLY A 298 -2.12 11.63 10.52
C GLY A 298 -0.95 12.56 10.78
N THR A 299 -0.13 12.71 9.74
CA THR A 299 0.89 13.75 9.61
C THR A 299 0.25 15.15 9.59
N THR A 300 0.95 16.18 10.05
CA THR A 300 0.50 17.56 9.83
C THR A 300 0.78 18.00 8.39
N PRO A 301 0.10 19.04 7.85
CA PRO A 301 0.41 19.59 6.54
C PRO A 301 1.89 19.96 6.38
N GLU A 302 2.54 20.49 7.42
CA GLU A 302 3.97 20.84 7.40
C GLU A 302 4.88 19.61 7.33
N GLN A 303 4.46 18.49 7.94
CA GLN A 303 5.20 17.22 7.87
C GLN A 303 5.05 16.55 6.51
N ARG A 304 3.89 16.69 5.86
CA ARG A 304 3.67 16.20 4.49
C ARG A 304 4.41 17.02 3.46
N GLY A 305 4.37 18.35 3.58
CA GLY A 305 5.00 19.27 2.63
C GLY A 305 4.27 19.40 1.28
N ASN A 306 3.05 18.88 1.16
CA ASN A 306 2.28 19.00 -0.09
C ASN A 306 1.90 20.47 -0.33
N PRO A 307 2.22 21.03 -1.52
CA PRO A 307 1.89 22.41 -1.82
C PRO A 307 0.40 22.58 -2.10
N SER A 308 -0.15 23.74 -1.72
CA SER A 308 -1.54 24.11 -2.03
C SER A 308 -1.74 24.60 -3.48
N ASP A 309 -0.65 24.93 -4.17
CA ASP A 309 -0.62 25.32 -5.58
C ASP A 309 0.74 24.94 -6.18
N PHE A 310 0.74 24.20 -7.28
CA PHE A 310 1.95 23.83 -8.02
C PHE A 310 1.63 23.65 -9.50
N GLU A 311 2.64 23.84 -10.34
CA GLU A 311 2.51 23.60 -11.78
C GLU A 311 2.33 22.10 -12.03
N ARG A 312 1.11 21.71 -12.43
CA ARG A 312 0.78 20.37 -12.91
C ARG A 312 1.52 20.05 -14.21
N GLY A 313 1.66 18.77 -14.50
CA GLY A 313 2.27 18.30 -15.75
C GLY A 313 3.77 18.53 -15.73
N CYS A 314 4.44 17.84 -14.82
CA CYS A 314 5.89 17.67 -14.72
C CYS A 314 6.61 17.84 -16.08
N PRO A 315 7.51 18.84 -16.24
CA PRO A 315 8.16 19.09 -17.52
C PRO A 315 9.09 17.93 -17.91
N GLY A 316 8.78 17.34 -19.06
CA GLY A 316 9.24 16.05 -19.58
C GLY A 316 8.16 15.58 -20.54
N VAL A 317 8.47 14.73 -21.53
CA VAL A 317 7.59 14.52 -22.72
C VAL A 317 6.23 13.82 -22.41
N ALA A 318 5.90 13.63 -21.14
CA ALA A 318 4.73 12.87 -20.68
C ALA A 318 3.60 13.72 -20.05
N GLY A 319 3.50 15.00 -20.40
CA GLY A 319 2.42 15.89 -19.90
C GLY A 319 1.52 16.57 -20.94
N ARG A 320 1.86 16.55 -22.25
CA ARG A 320 1.03 17.02 -23.37
C ARG A 320 1.74 16.81 -24.70
N VAL A 321 1.09 16.21 -25.70
CA VAL A 321 1.42 16.54 -27.09
C VAL A 321 0.89 17.95 -27.32
N VAL A 322 1.77 18.94 -27.27
CA VAL A 322 1.42 20.28 -27.76
C VAL A 322 1.29 20.15 -29.28
N SER A 323 0.09 19.85 -29.78
CA SER A 323 -0.18 20.05 -31.20
C SER A 323 0.05 21.53 -31.50
N ASN A 324 0.79 21.84 -32.56
CA ASN A 324 1.15 23.20 -32.96
C ASN A 324 -0.09 24.06 -33.22
N GLN A 325 -0.72 24.61 -32.17
CA GLN A 325 -1.55 25.81 -32.16
C GLN A 325 -1.23 26.58 -30.87
N GLY A 326 -0.95 27.87 -31.01
CA GLY A 326 -0.26 28.70 -30.02
C GLY A 326 -0.99 28.91 -28.68
N PRO A 327 -0.37 29.67 -27.75
CA PRO A 327 -0.87 29.85 -26.40
C PRO A 327 -2.14 30.72 -26.42
N GLY A 328 -3.29 30.08 -26.38
CA GLY A 328 -4.58 30.68 -26.10
C GLY A 328 -5.20 30.00 -24.89
N ASP A 329 -5.20 30.70 -23.75
CA ASP A 329 -6.12 30.59 -22.63
C ASP A 329 -6.84 29.24 -22.43
N ILE A 330 -6.21 28.29 -21.72
CA ILE A 330 -6.86 27.03 -21.31
C ILE A 330 -7.08 26.92 -19.79
N TRP A 331 -6.75 27.94 -19.01
CA TRP A 331 -7.08 27.97 -17.58
C TRP A 331 -7.39 29.41 -17.15
N ALA A 332 -8.65 29.81 -17.29
CA ALA A 332 -9.19 30.82 -16.40
C ALA A 332 -9.46 30.15 -15.05
N PRO A 333 -8.97 30.71 -13.91
CA PRO A 333 -9.37 30.20 -12.61
C PRO A 333 -10.89 30.30 -12.52
N ALA A 334 -11.56 29.23 -12.08
CA ALA A 334 -12.95 29.33 -11.68
C ALA A 334 -13.05 30.52 -10.69
N PRO A 335 -14.00 31.46 -10.88
CA PRO A 335 -14.06 32.65 -10.06
C PRO A 335 -14.15 32.25 -8.60
N SER A 336 -13.26 32.81 -7.78
CA SER A 336 -13.27 32.73 -6.32
C SER A 336 -14.64 33.12 -5.79
N GLY A 337 -15.49 32.13 -5.57
CA GLY A 337 -16.91 32.41 -5.32
C GLY A 337 -17.86 31.22 -5.25
N ARG A 338 -17.38 29.98 -5.34
CA ARG A 338 -18.13 28.80 -4.87
C ARG A 338 -17.14 27.89 -4.17
N GLY A 339 -17.38 27.64 -2.89
CA GLY A 339 -16.62 26.64 -2.15
C GLY A 339 -16.60 25.34 -2.93
N VAL A 340 -15.52 24.58 -2.74
CA VAL A 340 -15.50 23.15 -3.05
C VAL A 340 -16.85 22.60 -2.62
N VAL A 341 -17.69 22.24 -3.59
CA VAL A 341 -18.85 21.42 -3.28
C VAL A 341 -18.20 20.11 -2.91
N LEU A 342 -18.05 19.87 -1.61
CA LEU A 342 -18.04 18.52 -1.06
C LEU A 342 -19.19 17.82 -1.75
N VAL A 343 -18.88 17.02 -2.77
CA VAL A 343 -19.85 16.13 -3.36
C VAL A 343 -20.13 15.15 -2.25
N GLN A 344 -21.24 15.38 -1.54
CA GLN A 344 -21.84 14.37 -0.70
C GLN A 344 -22.19 13.24 -1.67
N ALA A 345 -21.29 12.26 -1.77
CA ALA A 345 -21.39 11.16 -2.72
C ALA A 345 -22.70 10.42 -2.45
N ALA A 346 -23.70 10.69 -3.29
CA ALA A 346 -24.87 9.86 -3.41
C ALA A 346 -24.50 8.74 -4.39
N GLY A 347 -23.91 7.67 -3.86
CA GLY A 347 -23.54 6.46 -4.59
C GLY A 347 -22.03 6.21 -4.58
N GLU A 348 -21.64 5.08 -4.01
CA GLU A 348 -20.28 4.55 -4.02
C GLU A 348 -19.83 4.25 -5.46
N PRO A 349 -18.63 4.69 -5.91
CA PRO A 349 -18.03 4.10 -7.09
C PRO A 349 -17.77 2.60 -6.81
N PRO A 350 -18.08 1.69 -7.75
CA PRO A 350 -17.85 0.27 -7.55
C PRO A 350 -16.36 -0.02 -7.33
N ALA A 351 -16.05 -1.02 -6.50
CA ALA A 351 -14.69 -1.55 -6.37
C ALA A 351 -14.12 -1.91 -7.75
N ASN A 352 -12.90 -1.48 -8.04
CA ASN A 352 -12.25 -1.79 -9.30
C ASN A 352 -11.82 -3.27 -9.30
N PRO A 353 -12.35 -4.13 -10.19
CA PRO A 353 -11.95 -5.53 -10.27
C PRO A 353 -10.45 -5.72 -10.63
N ASP A 354 -9.78 -4.66 -11.08
CA ASP A 354 -8.35 -4.64 -11.46
C ASP A 354 -7.39 -4.45 -10.25
N ASP A 355 -7.91 -4.37 -9.02
CA ASP A 355 -7.13 -4.31 -7.77
C ASP A 355 -6.70 -5.71 -7.25
N ALA A 356 -6.97 -6.78 -8.01
CA ALA A 356 -6.52 -8.13 -7.68
C ALA A 356 -5.00 -8.28 -7.94
N PRO A 357 -4.26 -9.03 -7.11
CA PRO A 357 -2.84 -9.30 -7.37
C PRO A 357 -2.69 -9.93 -8.76
N SER A 358 -1.80 -9.37 -9.59
CA SER A 358 -1.43 -9.98 -10.86
C SER A 358 -0.87 -11.37 -10.59
N ASP A 359 -1.39 -12.39 -11.28
CA ASP A 359 -0.92 -13.78 -11.15
C ASP A 359 0.61 -13.83 -11.24
N ALA A 360 1.26 -14.13 -10.12
CA ALA A 360 2.68 -14.40 -10.08
C ALA A 360 2.97 -15.52 -11.10
N GLY A 361 3.80 -15.22 -12.09
CA GLY A 361 4.12 -16.09 -13.21
C GLY A 361 4.33 -17.54 -12.77
N SER A 362 3.58 -18.45 -13.40
CA SER A 362 3.71 -19.88 -13.22
C SER A 362 5.12 -20.34 -13.59
N ALA A 363 5.96 -20.58 -12.60
CA ALA A 363 7.19 -21.33 -12.74
C ALA A 363 7.26 -22.44 -11.69
N VAL A 364 7.01 -23.66 -12.18
CA VAL A 364 7.60 -24.96 -11.82
C VAL A 364 6.57 -26.04 -11.47
N ASP A 365 6.46 -26.99 -12.41
CA ASP A 365 5.95 -28.34 -12.25
C ASP A 365 6.83 -29.15 -11.27
N SER A 366 6.24 -29.74 -10.23
CA SER A 366 6.35 -31.17 -9.90
C SER A 366 5.76 -31.51 -8.53
N GLY A 367 4.68 -32.30 -8.54
CA GLY A 367 4.31 -33.30 -7.54
C GLY A 367 4.26 -32.92 -6.05
N GLY A 368 3.06 -32.65 -5.54
CA GLY A 368 2.79 -32.63 -4.10
C GLY A 368 1.31 -32.52 -3.80
N GLY A 369 0.76 -33.47 -3.05
CA GLY A 369 -0.69 -33.72 -2.93
C GLY A 369 -1.50 -32.55 -2.37
N ALA A 370 -2.71 -32.38 -2.92
CA ALA A 370 -3.73 -31.48 -2.42
C ALA A 370 -4.05 -31.76 -0.94
N LEU A 371 -3.70 -30.81 -0.06
CA LEU A 371 -4.19 -30.78 1.31
C LEU A 371 -5.47 -29.93 1.33
N ASN A 372 -6.58 -30.59 1.63
CA ASN A 372 -7.91 -30.01 1.73
C ASN A 372 -7.98 -28.94 2.83
N LEU A 373 -8.48 -27.74 2.50
CA LEU A 373 -8.63 -26.56 3.37
C LEU A 373 -9.35 -26.82 4.71
N LEU A 374 -10.16 -27.88 4.79
CA LEU A 374 -10.90 -28.28 6.00
C LEU A 374 -10.02 -28.79 7.15
N SER A 375 -8.77 -29.20 6.89
CA SER A 375 -7.86 -29.71 7.92
C SER A 375 -7.10 -28.61 8.68
N LEU A 376 -7.03 -27.39 8.14
CA LEU A 376 -6.24 -26.29 8.72
C LEU A 376 -6.99 -25.60 9.89
N VAL A 377 -8.32 -25.54 9.81
CA VAL A 377 -9.19 -24.96 10.86
C VAL A 377 -9.12 -25.78 12.16
N ALA A 378 -8.88 -27.09 12.07
CA ALA A 378 -8.74 -27.96 13.25
C ALA A 378 -7.43 -27.76 14.02
N LEU A 379 -6.36 -27.28 13.36
CA LEU A 379 -5.04 -27.11 13.98
C LEU A 379 -4.97 -25.83 14.84
N ILE A 380 -5.70 -24.78 14.43
CA ILE A 380 -5.79 -23.50 15.16
C ILE A 380 -6.54 -23.69 16.50
N GLY A 381 -7.50 -24.61 16.57
CA GLY A 381 -8.22 -24.93 17.80
C GLY A 381 -7.41 -25.68 18.87
N LEU A 382 -6.36 -26.40 18.48
CA LEU A 382 -5.57 -27.24 19.40
C LEU A 382 -4.39 -26.51 20.06
N LEU A 383 -3.88 -25.44 19.46
CA LEU A 383 -2.80 -24.65 20.04
C LEU A 383 -3.27 -23.71 21.17
N TYR A 384 -4.58 -23.42 21.26
CA TYR A 384 -5.14 -22.55 22.31
C TYR A 384 -5.44 -23.25 23.65
N LEU A 385 -5.39 -24.58 23.72
CA LEU A 385 -5.70 -25.36 24.93
C LEU A 385 -4.47 -25.96 25.64
N GLY A 386 -3.25 -25.71 25.15
CA GLY A 386 -2.03 -26.37 25.61
C GLY A 386 -1.19 -25.68 26.69
N ARG A 387 -1.65 -24.58 27.30
CA ARG A 387 -0.88 -23.83 28.32
C ARG A 387 -1.64 -23.56 29.61
N ARG A 388 -2.18 -24.59 30.27
CA ARG A 388 -2.37 -24.58 31.74
C ARG A 388 -2.17 -25.98 32.31
N GLY A 389 -1.18 -26.13 33.19
CA GLY A 389 -1.08 -27.26 34.12
C GLY A 389 0.27 -27.98 34.16
N ARG A 390 1.24 -27.42 34.88
CA ARG A 390 2.28 -28.24 35.54
C ARG A 390 2.28 -27.92 37.03
N SER A 391 1.51 -28.69 37.79
CA SER A 391 1.69 -28.86 39.23
C SER A 391 2.47 -30.16 39.47
N ARG A 392 3.60 -30.05 40.18
CA ARG A 392 4.46 -31.14 40.66
C ARG A 392 3.73 -32.04 41.68
N PRO A 393 4.11 -33.31 41.83
CA PRO A 393 4.00 -34.01 43.11
C PRO A 393 5.36 -34.12 43.83
N LEU A 394 5.23 -34.41 45.13
CA LEU A 394 6.23 -34.51 46.20
C LEU A 394 7.42 -35.43 45.91
#